data_AF-A0A4Q1CPP8-F1
#
_entry.id   AF-A0A4Q1CPP8-F1
#
_cell.length_a   1.000
_cell.length_b   1.000
_cell.length_c   1.000
_cell.angle_alpha   90.00
_cell.angle_beta   90.00
_cell.angle_gamma   90.00
#
_symmetry.space_group_name_H-M   'P 1'
#
loop_
_entity.id
_entity.type
_entity.pdbx_description
1 polymer ?
#
loop_
_entity_poly.entity_id
_entity_poly.type
_entity_poly.pdbx_seq_one_letter_code
_entity_poly.pdbx_strand_id
1 'polypeptide(L)'
;MKQFISIKEKRIAAIVLFVVLVGIGLNQLWHEKEYAQLGKNMASLYQDRLMPSGYLFEISDHLYQKKILHMNEAVAAEQLNAQLQKHDVAITQLISAYEKTYLTKDEQQHWKALLASLAAYKTAEENWRSSSDSPAHEPILEKHFQQAQAALGNLNDVQAKEGSVLQSNSKAIISHTVVQSYLQIAMLVVIAVIAAILLLARDNPFFPTEKKALLN
;
A
#
# COMPACT_ATOMS: atom_id res chain seq x y z
N MET A 1 10.93 -1.28 -61.01
CA MET A 1 9.85 -1.09 -60.01
C MET A 1 9.95 0.35 -59.51
N LYS A 2 8.89 1.13 -59.72
CA LYS A 2 8.89 2.60 -59.65
C LYS A 2 8.73 3.05 -58.19
N GLN A 3 9.75 3.66 -57.61
CA GLN A 3 9.66 4.36 -56.33
C GLN A 3 9.32 5.83 -56.61
N PHE A 4 8.07 6.21 -56.37
CA PHE A 4 7.64 7.60 -56.26
C PHE A 4 6.75 7.68 -55.03
N ILE A 5 7.37 7.83 -53.87
CA ILE A 5 6.64 8.24 -52.67
C ILE A 5 6.35 9.72 -52.83
N SER A 6 5.07 10.06 -52.97
CA SER A 6 4.64 11.44 -53.22
C SER A 6 4.93 12.33 -52.01
N ILE A 7 5.30 13.60 -52.22
CA ILE A 7 5.50 14.59 -51.13
C ILE A 7 4.27 14.67 -50.21
N LYS A 8 3.07 14.38 -50.73
CA LYS A 8 1.83 14.28 -49.93
C LYS A 8 1.88 13.11 -48.93
N GLU A 9 2.42 11.96 -49.32
CA GLU A 9 2.53 10.77 -48.47
C GLU A 9 3.54 10.98 -47.34
N LYS A 10 4.66 11.67 -47.63
CA LYS A 10 5.66 12.03 -46.60
C LYS A 10 5.07 12.96 -45.52
N ARG A 11 4.22 13.93 -45.89
CA ARG A 11 3.53 14.83 -44.94
C ARG A 11 2.50 14.11 -44.08
N ILE A 12 1.72 13.20 -44.66
CA ILE A 12 0.75 12.40 -43.91
C ILE A 12 1.48 11.51 -42.89
N ALA A 13 2.58 10.86 -43.29
CA ALA A 13 3.38 10.04 -42.39
C ALA A 13 3.99 10.86 -41.24
N ALA A 14 4.48 12.08 -41.52
CA ALA A 14 5.00 12.98 -40.49
C ALA A 14 3.93 13.43 -39.48
N ILE A 15 2.70 13.69 -39.93
CA ILE A 15 1.58 14.04 -39.04
C ILE A 15 1.20 12.85 -38.16
N VAL A 16 1.11 11.64 -38.73
CA VAL A 16 0.82 10.41 -37.96
C VAL A 16 1.89 10.19 -36.89
N LEU A 17 3.17 10.32 -37.25
CA LEU A 17 4.29 10.23 -36.31
C LEU A 17 4.17 11.25 -35.17
N PHE A 18 3.87 12.51 -35.51
CA PHE A 18 3.71 13.57 -34.52
C PHE A 18 2.56 13.29 -33.54
N VAL A 19 1.40 12.86 -34.05
CA VAL A 19 0.24 12.52 -33.20
C VAL A 19 0.55 11.38 -32.25
N VAL A 20 1.23 10.32 -32.71
CA VAL A 20 1.60 9.20 -31.85
C VAL A 20 2.61 9.63 -30.78
N LEU A 21 3.62 10.44 -31.13
CA LEU A 21 4.59 10.98 -30.18
C LEU A 21 3.92 11.86 -29.11
N VAL A 22 2.99 12.73 -29.51
CA VAL A 22 2.20 13.54 -28.56
C VAL A 22 1.35 12.64 -27.67
N GLY A 23 0.72 11.59 -28.21
CA GLY A 23 -0.05 10.62 -27.43
C GLY A 23 0.80 9.88 -26.39
N ILE A 24 2.01 9.47 -26.75
CA ILE A 24 2.97 8.86 -25.81
C ILE A 24 3.38 9.86 -24.73
N GLY A 25 3.75 11.09 -25.11
CA GLY A 25 4.15 12.14 -24.18
C GLY A 25 3.05 12.52 -23.19
N LEU A 26 1.80 12.62 -23.66
CA LEU A 26 0.65 12.84 -22.77
C LEU A 26 0.48 11.65 -21.82
N ASN A 27 0.48 10.41 -22.31
CA ASN A 27 0.37 9.24 -21.44
C ASN A 27 1.47 9.18 -20.36
N GLN A 28 2.70 9.59 -20.68
CA GLN A 28 3.80 9.64 -19.71
C GLN A 28 3.48 10.55 -18.51
N LEU A 29 2.85 11.71 -18.76
CA LEU A 29 2.42 12.64 -17.71
C LEU A 29 1.30 12.05 -16.83
N TRP A 30 0.47 11.16 -17.38
CA TRP A 30 -0.58 10.48 -16.62
C TRP A 30 0.00 9.37 -15.74
N HIS A 31 0.97 8.62 -16.25
CA HIS A 31 1.68 7.59 -15.46
C HIS A 31 2.39 8.16 -14.24
N GLU A 32 2.92 9.38 -14.31
CA GLU A 32 3.54 10.04 -13.15
C GLU A 32 2.57 10.14 -11.95
N LYS A 33 1.28 10.39 -12.21
CA LYS A 33 0.23 10.40 -11.18
C LYS A 33 -0.07 9.01 -10.64
N GLU A 34 -0.13 8.01 -11.51
CA GLU A 34 -0.34 6.61 -11.11
C GLU A 34 0.80 6.11 -10.21
N TYR A 35 2.05 6.44 -10.55
CA TYR A 35 3.22 6.09 -9.72
C TYR A 35 3.24 6.83 -8.39
N ALA A 36 2.88 8.12 -8.36
CA ALA A 36 2.74 8.86 -7.10
C ALA A 36 1.66 8.25 -6.20
N GLN A 37 0.53 7.82 -6.78
CA GLN A 37 -0.52 7.12 -6.05
C GLN A 37 -0.06 5.75 -5.52
N LEU A 38 0.70 4.99 -6.31
CA LEU A 38 1.31 3.74 -5.87
C LEU A 38 2.26 3.97 -4.68
N GLY A 39 3.12 4.99 -4.75
CA GLY A 39 4.02 5.35 -3.65
C GLY A 39 3.27 5.70 -2.37
N LYS A 40 2.17 6.47 -2.48
CA LYS A 40 1.29 6.77 -1.34
C LYS A 40 0.62 5.52 -0.76
N ASN A 41 0.13 4.62 -1.61
CA ASN A 41 -0.46 3.36 -1.16
C ASN A 41 0.55 2.49 -0.42
N MET A 42 1.81 2.43 -0.89
CA MET A 42 2.88 1.69 -0.21
C MET A 42 3.26 2.32 1.13
N ALA A 43 3.37 3.65 1.19
CA ALA A 43 3.61 4.36 2.45
C ALA A 43 2.49 4.11 3.47
N SER A 44 1.22 4.18 3.05
CA SER A 44 0.07 3.90 3.91
C SER A 44 0.01 2.41 4.33
N LEU A 45 0.34 1.47 3.44
CA LEU A 45 0.41 0.05 3.78
C LEU A 45 1.48 -0.23 4.86
N TYR A 46 2.59 0.51 4.84
CA TYR A 46 3.59 0.42 5.90
C TYR A 46 3.15 1.14 7.19
N GLN A 47 2.84 2.44 7.09
CA GLN A 47 2.60 3.30 8.25
C GLN A 47 1.24 3.08 8.92
N ASP A 48 0.20 2.77 8.15
CA ASP A 48 -1.19 2.68 8.62
C ASP A 48 -1.71 1.24 8.70
N ARG A 49 -0.97 0.24 8.20
CA ARG A 49 -1.40 -1.17 8.26
C ARG A 49 -0.37 -2.10 8.89
N LEU A 50 0.90 -2.05 8.48
CA LEU A 50 1.92 -2.93 9.05
C LEU A 50 2.27 -2.54 10.49
N MET A 51 2.57 -1.26 10.74
CA MET A 51 2.92 -0.77 12.09
C MET A 51 1.77 -0.98 13.10
N PRO A 52 0.50 -0.61 12.80
CA PRO A 52 -0.62 -0.85 13.72
C PRO A 52 -0.86 -2.33 14.03
N SER A 53 -0.73 -3.21 13.03
CA SER A 53 -0.85 -4.66 13.24
C SER A 53 0.23 -5.18 14.20
N GLY A 54 1.46 -4.65 14.09
CA GLY A 54 2.53 -4.94 15.05
C GLY A 54 2.18 -4.50 16.47
N TYR A 55 1.65 -3.29 16.64
CA TYR A 55 1.21 -2.81 17.96
C TYR A 55 0.10 -3.69 18.57
N LEU A 56 -0.89 -4.11 17.77
CA LEU A 56 -1.95 -5.00 18.26
C LEU A 56 -1.41 -6.37 18.67
N PHE A 57 -0.43 -6.88 17.92
CA PHE A 57 0.27 -8.12 18.30
C PHE A 57 1.02 -7.96 19.62
N GLU A 58 1.77 -6.88 19.82
CA GLU A 58 2.49 -6.62 21.08
C GLU A 58 1.54 -6.42 22.28
N ILE A 59 0.37 -5.78 22.08
CA ILE A 59 -0.66 -5.70 23.12
C ILE A 59 -1.16 -7.11 23.49
N SER A 60 -1.43 -7.97 22.50
CA SER A 60 -1.84 -9.36 22.72
C SER A 60 -0.78 -10.15 23.49
N ASP A 61 0.50 -10.01 23.12
CA ASP A 61 1.61 -10.65 23.84
C ASP A 61 1.67 -10.18 25.30
N HIS A 62 1.60 -8.87 25.55
CA HIS A 62 1.57 -8.37 26.92
C HIS A 62 0.39 -8.87 27.73
N LEU A 63 -0.81 -9.00 27.15
CA LEU A 63 -1.94 -9.63 27.83
C LEU A 63 -1.66 -11.10 28.18
N TYR A 64 -1.07 -11.88 27.27
CA TYR A 64 -0.69 -13.26 27.55
C TYR A 64 0.39 -13.37 28.63
N GLN A 65 1.41 -12.51 28.62
CA GLN A 65 2.43 -12.48 29.66
C GLN A 65 1.80 -12.17 31.02
N LYS A 66 0.87 -11.20 31.09
CA LYS A 66 0.10 -10.93 32.31
C LYS A 66 -0.68 -12.16 32.78
N LYS A 67 -1.34 -12.89 31.87
CA LYS A 67 -2.03 -14.14 32.20
C LYS A 67 -1.08 -15.20 32.77
N ILE A 68 0.11 -15.39 32.19
CA ILE A 68 1.12 -16.33 32.71
C ILE A 68 1.56 -15.94 34.13
N LEU A 69 1.73 -14.63 34.37
CA LEU A 69 2.09 -14.11 35.69
C LEU A 69 1.00 -14.40 36.74
N HIS A 70 -0.28 -14.30 36.37
CA HIS A 70 -1.39 -14.64 37.27
C HIS A 70 -1.43 -16.11 37.65
N MET A 71 -0.93 -17.01 36.79
CA MET A 71 -0.86 -18.45 37.05
C MET A 71 0.38 -18.84 37.88
N ASN A 72 1.31 -17.91 38.12
CA ASN A 72 2.58 -18.20 38.78
C ASN A 72 2.51 -17.90 40.29
N GLU A 73 2.10 -18.91 41.07
CA GLU A 73 1.98 -18.83 42.53
C GLU A 73 3.31 -18.67 43.28
N ALA A 74 4.45 -18.90 42.61
CA ALA A 74 5.78 -18.87 43.23
C ALA A 74 6.37 -17.45 43.35
N VAL A 75 5.76 -16.43 42.73
CA VAL A 75 6.25 -15.05 42.73
C VAL A 75 5.67 -14.28 43.91
N ALA A 76 6.53 -13.61 44.70
CA ALA A 76 6.09 -12.75 45.78
C ALA A 76 5.18 -11.63 45.26
N ALA A 77 4.11 -11.30 46.01
CA ALA A 77 3.07 -10.36 45.58
C ALA A 77 3.60 -8.98 45.13
N GLU A 78 4.62 -8.44 45.81
CA GLU A 78 5.26 -7.17 45.44
C GLU A 78 5.97 -7.26 44.07
N GLN A 79 6.69 -8.36 43.83
CA GLN A 79 7.38 -8.61 42.57
C GLN A 79 6.40 -8.88 41.42
N LEU A 80 5.29 -9.58 41.69
CA LEU A 80 4.20 -9.78 40.75
C LEU A 80 3.58 -8.45 40.32
N ASN A 81 3.28 -7.56 41.29
CA ASN A 81 2.72 -6.25 41.01
C ASN A 81 3.64 -5.38 40.15
N ALA A 82 4.94 -5.36 40.45
CA ALA A 82 5.92 -4.63 39.66
C ALA A 82 6.02 -5.14 38.21
N GLN A 83 5.93 -6.47 37.99
CA GLN A 83 5.97 -7.05 36.65
C GLN A 83 4.72 -6.74 35.84
N LEU A 84 3.54 -6.89 36.45
CA LEU A 84 2.28 -6.56 35.79
C LEU A 84 2.18 -5.06 35.45
N GLN A 85 2.67 -4.18 36.33
CA GLN A 85 2.71 -2.73 36.05
C GLN A 85 3.60 -2.40 34.84
N LYS A 86 4.72 -3.12 34.63
CA LYS A 86 5.54 -2.96 33.42
C LYS A 86 4.74 -3.25 32.15
N HIS A 87 3.94 -4.31 32.16
CA HIS A 87 3.06 -4.63 31.03
C HIS A 87 1.97 -3.57 30.83
N ASP A 88 1.39 -3.03 31.89
CA ASP A 88 0.39 -1.95 31.78
C ASP A 88 0.97 -0.67 31.15
N VAL A 89 2.19 -0.31 31.53
CA VAL A 89 2.90 0.84 30.94
C VAL A 89 3.17 0.59 29.46
N ALA A 90 3.65 -0.60 29.10
CA ALA A 90 3.91 -0.95 27.71
C ALA A 90 2.63 -0.95 26.86
N ILE A 91 1.54 -1.55 27.34
CA ILE A 91 0.23 -1.50 26.67
C ILE A 91 -0.23 -0.05 26.47
N THR A 92 -0.07 0.82 27.48
CA THR A 92 -0.44 2.24 27.37
C THR A 92 0.39 2.97 26.30
N GLN A 93 1.68 2.67 26.19
CA GLN A 93 2.55 3.23 25.16
C GLN A 93 2.12 2.77 23.75
N LEU A 94 1.80 1.48 23.60
CA LEU A 94 1.31 0.90 22.35
C LEU A 94 -0.04 1.49 21.93
N ILE A 95 -0.95 1.70 22.88
CA ILE A 95 -2.22 2.41 22.67
C ILE A 95 -1.95 3.82 22.11
N SER A 96 -1.06 4.59 22.74
CA SER A 96 -0.72 5.94 22.28
C SER A 96 -0.04 5.93 20.90
N ALA A 97 0.77 4.92 20.58
CA ALA A 97 1.37 4.77 19.27
C ALA A 97 0.32 4.44 18.20
N TYR A 98 -0.64 3.57 18.52
CA TYR A 98 -1.73 3.19 17.62
C TYR A 98 -2.67 4.37 17.32
N GLU A 99 -3.01 5.19 18.31
CA GLU A 99 -3.88 6.37 18.14
C GLU A 99 -3.28 7.47 17.25
N LYS A 100 -1.96 7.46 17.03
CA LYS A 100 -1.28 8.40 16.12
C LYS A 100 -1.39 7.98 14.65
N THR A 101 -1.81 6.75 14.39
CA THR A 101 -1.98 6.24 13.01
C THR A 101 -3.34 6.65 12.46
N TYR A 102 -3.49 6.54 11.14
CA TYR A 102 -4.77 6.83 10.51
C TYR A 102 -5.77 5.68 10.73
N LEU A 103 -6.85 5.94 11.48
CA LEU A 103 -7.95 4.99 11.66
C LEU A 103 -9.13 5.32 10.73
N THR A 104 -9.63 4.30 10.03
CA THR A 104 -10.91 4.37 9.32
C THR A 104 -12.09 4.42 10.29
N LYS A 105 -13.29 4.74 9.79
CA LYS A 105 -14.51 4.76 10.61
C LYS A 105 -14.82 3.40 11.24
N ASP A 106 -14.57 2.32 10.49
CA ASP A 106 -14.78 0.95 10.96
C ASP A 106 -13.75 0.60 12.04
N GLU A 107 -12.47 0.91 11.80
CA GLU A 107 -11.39 0.72 12.76
C GLU A 107 -11.63 1.50 14.06
N GLN A 108 -12.15 2.72 14.00
CA GLN A 108 -12.48 3.51 15.19
C GLN A 108 -13.53 2.84 16.06
N GLN A 109 -14.52 2.15 15.47
CA GLN A 109 -15.54 1.43 16.22
C GLN A 109 -14.91 0.22 16.94
N HIS A 110 -14.13 -0.59 16.22
CA HIS A 110 -13.45 -1.74 16.80
C HIS A 110 -12.38 -1.33 17.83
N TRP A 111 -11.70 -0.21 17.62
CA TRP A 111 -10.74 0.36 18.55
C TRP A 111 -11.39 0.76 19.88
N LYS A 112 -12.54 1.43 19.84
CA LYS A 112 -13.29 1.77 21.07
C LYS A 112 -13.72 0.52 21.84
N ALA A 113 -14.16 -0.53 21.13
CA ALA A 113 -14.53 -1.80 21.75
C ALA A 113 -13.32 -2.48 22.42
N LEU A 114 -12.15 -2.41 21.78
CA LEU A 114 -10.91 -2.90 22.35
C LEU A 114 -10.51 -2.11 23.61
N LEU A 115 -10.50 -0.77 23.57
CA LEU A 115 -10.20 0.06 24.73
C LEU A 115 -11.13 -0.23 25.92
N ALA A 116 -12.43 -0.40 25.66
CA ALA A 116 -13.39 -0.77 26.69
C ALA A 116 -13.09 -2.15 27.29
N SER A 117 -12.70 -3.13 26.46
CA SER A 117 -12.35 -4.48 26.90
C SER A 117 -11.05 -4.51 27.72
N LEU A 118 -10.04 -3.73 27.31
CA LEU A 118 -8.78 -3.57 28.06
C LEU A 118 -9.02 -2.91 29.42
N ALA A 119 -9.87 -1.87 29.48
CA ALA A 119 -10.24 -1.22 30.72
C ALA A 119 -10.98 -2.20 31.66
N ALA A 120 -11.93 -2.98 31.13
CA ALA A 120 -12.64 -4.00 31.91
C ALA A 120 -11.71 -5.08 32.45
N TYR A 121 -10.75 -5.55 31.64
CA TYR A 121 -9.71 -6.49 32.08
C TYR A 121 -8.84 -5.90 33.19
N LYS A 122 -8.41 -4.64 33.05
CA LYS A 122 -7.61 -3.96 34.08
C LYS A 122 -8.37 -3.86 35.41
N THR A 123 -9.64 -3.46 35.39
CA THR A 123 -10.48 -3.41 36.59
C THR A 123 -10.65 -4.79 37.23
N ALA A 124 -10.87 -5.84 36.42
CA ALA A 124 -10.97 -7.20 36.93
C ALA A 124 -9.65 -7.66 37.58
N GLU A 125 -8.51 -7.27 37.02
CA GLU A 125 -7.19 -7.57 37.57
C GLU A 125 -6.92 -6.84 38.89
N GLU A 126 -7.30 -5.57 39.00
CA GLU A 126 -7.20 -4.80 40.26
C GLU A 126 -8.08 -5.40 41.37
N ASN A 127 -9.29 -5.87 41.03
CA ASN A 127 -10.17 -6.58 41.96
C ASN A 127 -9.59 -7.93 42.41
N TRP A 128 -9.04 -8.71 41.46
CA TRP A 128 -8.37 -9.98 41.78
C TRP A 128 -7.22 -9.80 42.77
N ARG A 129 -6.40 -8.75 42.58
CA ARG A 129 -5.26 -8.42 43.48
C ARG A 129 -5.68 -7.98 44.88
N SER A 130 -6.76 -7.21 44.97
CA SER A 130 -7.22 -6.63 46.25
C SER A 130 -8.04 -7.61 47.08
N SER A 131 -8.53 -8.69 46.47
CA SER A 131 -9.28 -9.73 47.16
C SER A 131 -8.36 -10.70 47.92
N SER A 132 -8.69 -10.98 49.18
CA SER A 132 -8.07 -12.07 49.95
C SER A 132 -8.54 -13.46 49.49
N ASP A 133 -9.62 -13.50 48.70
CA ASP A 133 -10.25 -14.70 48.12
C ASP A 133 -10.04 -14.74 46.59
N SER A 134 -8.75 -14.79 46.22
CA SER A 134 -8.26 -14.83 44.84
C SER A 134 -8.94 -15.90 43.93
N PRO A 135 -9.31 -17.11 44.41
CA PRO A 135 -9.96 -18.13 43.58
C PRO A 135 -11.35 -17.74 43.05
N ALA A 136 -12.09 -16.88 43.75
CA ALA A 136 -13.44 -16.47 43.34
C ALA A 136 -13.43 -15.48 42.16
N HIS A 137 -12.33 -14.76 41.97
CA HIS A 137 -12.19 -13.71 40.95
C HIS A 137 -11.54 -14.21 39.65
N GLU A 138 -10.90 -15.39 39.67
CA GLU A 138 -10.24 -15.99 38.51
C GLU A 138 -11.18 -16.17 37.30
N PRO A 139 -12.43 -16.65 37.43
CA PRO A 139 -13.33 -16.78 36.28
C PRO A 139 -13.72 -15.43 35.65
N ILE A 140 -13.80 -14.38 36.47
CA ILE A 140 -14.14 -13.02 36.02
C ILE A 140 -12.95 -12.42 35.26
N LEU A 141 -11.74 -12.59 35.79
CA LEU A 141 -10.50 -12.16 35.14
C LEU A 141 -10.31 -12.86 33.79
N GLU A 142 -10.49 -14.18 33.74
CA GLU A 142 -10.39 -14.97 32.51
C GLU A 142 -11.44 -14.53 31.47
N LYS A 143 -12.68 -14.29 31.90
CA LYS A 143 -13.73 -13.77 31.01
C LYS A 143 -13.32 -12.46 30.34
N HIS A 144 -12.80 -11.50 31.11
CA HIS A 144 -12.39 -10.21 30.57
C HIS A 144 -11.12 -10.30 29.71
N PHE A 145 -10.20 -11.23 30.04
CA PHE A 145 -9.07 -11.56 29.19
C PHE A 145 -9.54 -12.05 27.80
N GLN A 146 -10.46 -13.02 27.77
CA GLN A 146 -11.01 -13.55 26.52
C GLN A 146 -11.75 -12.47 25.70
N GLN A 147 -12.47 -11.56 26.37
CA GLN A 147 -13.11 -10.43 25.70
C GLN A 147 -12.09 -9.48 25.05
N ALA A 148 -11.00 -9.16 25.75
CA ALA A 148 -9.92 -8.33 25.19
C ALA A 148 -9.24 -9.02 23.99
N GLN A 149 -8.97 -10.32 24.09
CA GLN A 149 -8.40 -11.11 23.00
C GLN A 149 -9.33 -11.19 21.77
N ALA A 150 -10.62 -11.38 21.99
CA ALA A 150 -11.61 -11.36 20.91
C ALA A 150 -11.70 -9.99 20.24
N ALA A 151 -11.67 -8.90 21.03
CA ALA A 151 -11.66 -7.53 20.49
C ALA A 151 -10.39 -7.24 19.67
N LEU A 152 -9.22 -7.72 20.13
CA LEU A 152 -7.96 -7.65 19.37
C LEU A 152 -8.06 -8.41 18.06
N GLY A 153 -8.57 -9.65 18.09
CA GLY A 153 -8.77 -10.46 16.89
C GLY A 153 -9.66 -9.78 15.86
N ASN A 154 -10.82 -9.27 16.29
CA ASN A 154 -11.75 -8.54 15.42
C ASN A 154 -11.10 -7.30 14.78
N LEU A 155 -10.33 -6.53 15.55
CA LEU A 155 -9.66 -5.34 15.02
C LEU A 155 -8.52 -5.71 14.05
N ASN A 156 -7.79 -6.79 14.33
CA ASN A 156 -6.75 -7.31 13.44
C ASN A 156 -7.34 -7.81 12.10
N ASP A 157 -8.52 -8.43 12.12
CA ASP A 157 -9.23 -8.85 10.91
C ASP A 157 -9.65 -7.65 10.05
N VAL A 158 -10.11 -6.56 10.68
CA VAL A 158 -10.42 -5.30 9.99
C VAL A 158 -9.15 -4.71 9.37
N GLN A 159 -8.03 -4.66 10.11
CA GLN A 159 -6.72 -4.21 9.60
C GLN A 159 -6.27 -5.03 8.38
N ALA A 160 -6.40 -6.36 8.44
CA ALA A 160 -6.06 -7.25 7.33
C ALA A 160 -6.93 -7.00 6.08
N LYS A 161 -8.24 -6.78 6.27
CA LYS A 161 -9.17 -6.46 5.19
C LYS A 161 -8.79 -5.14 4.51
N GLU A 162 -8.52 -4.09 5.30
CA GLU A 162 -8.09 -2.79 4.78
C GLU A 162 -6.74 -2.87 4.06
N GLY A 163 -5.78 -3.62 4.60
CA GLY A 163 -4.51 -3.91 3.94
C GLY A 163 -4.69 -4.64 2.59
N SER A 164 -5.61 -5.59 2.52
CA SER A 164 -5.95 -6.29 1.28
C SER A 164 -6.55 -5.35 0.22
N VAL A 165 -7.36 -4.36 0.61
CA VAL A 165 -7.90 -3.36 -0.31
C VAL A 165 -6.79 -2.50 -0.91
N LEU A 166 -5.87 -2.01 -0.07
CA LEU A 166 -4.70 -1.24 -0.51
C LEU A 166 -3.79 -2.05 -1.44
N GLN A 167 -3.57 -3.33 -1.12
CA GLN A 167 -2.79 -4.24 -1.97
C GLN A 167 -3.47 -4.47 -3.33
N SER A 168 -4.78 -4.72 -3.34
CA SER A 168 -5.56 -4.92 -4.57
C SER A 168 -5.52 -3.70 -5.49
N ASN A 169 -5.74 -2.50 -4.91
CA ASN A 169 -5.64 -1.24 -5.65
C ASN A 169 -4.24 -1.01 -6.24
N SER A 170 -3.19 -1.35 -5.48
CA SER A 170 -1.81 -1.26 -5.95
C SER A 170 -1.53 -2.22 -7.10
N LYS A 171 -2.02 -3.46 -7.03
CA LYS A 171 -1.91 -4.44 -8.13
C LYS A 171 -2.64 -3.99 -9.38
N ALA A 172 -3.83 -3.40 -9.24
CA ALA A 172 -4.60 -2.87 -10.37
C ALA A 172 -3.84 -1.75 -11.10
N ILE A 173 -3.24 -0.81 -10.35
CA ILE A 173 -2.39 0.25 -10.92
C ILE A 173 -1.22 -0.37 -11.68
N ILE A 174 -0.45 -1.27 -11.05
CA ILE A 174 0.71 -1.91 -11.68
C ILE A 174 0.30 -2.67 -12.96
N SER A 175 -0.76 -3.48 -12.92
CA SER A 175 -1.19 -4.27 -14.06
C SER A 175 -1.60 -3.39 -15.24
N HIS A 176 -2.31 -2.28 -14.98
CA HIS A 176 -2.70 -1.32 -16.01
C HIS A 176 -1.46 -0.66 -16.63
N THR A 177 -0.57 -0.14 -15.79
CA THR A 177 0.65 0.56 -16.23
C THR A 177 1.60 -0.35 -17.02
N VAL A 178 1.76 -1.63 -16.63
CA VAL A 178 2.63 -2.58 -17.34
C VAL A 178 2.11 -2.91 -18.74
N VAL A 179 0.81 -3.24 -18.87
CA VAL A 179 0.21 -3.54 -20.18
C VAL A 179 0.30 -2.32 -21.10
N GLN A 180 0.00 -1.14 -20.57
CA GLN A 180 0.10 0.12 -21.32
C GLN A 180 1.55 0.43 -21.76
N SER A 181 2.54 0.17 -20.89
CA SER A 181 3.96 0.35 -21.23
C SER A 181 4.40 -0.55 -22.38
N TYR A 182 3.99 -1.82 -22.40
CA TYR A 182 4.30 -2.72 -23.52
C TYR A 182 3.71 -2.22 -24.84
N LEU A 183 2.47 -1.71 -24.81
CA LEU A 183 1.82 -1.15 -25.98
C LEU A 183 2.56 0.12 -26.47
N GLN A 184 3.01 0.98 -25.57
CA GLN A 184 3.83 2.15 -25.91
C GLN A 184 5.17 1.76 -26.55
N ILE A 185 5.87 0.77 -25.99
CA ILE A 185 7.14 0.27 -26.58
C ILE A 185 6.89 -0.28 -27.99
N ALA A 186 5.82 -1.06 -28.19
CA ALA A 186 5.47 -1.56 -29.51
C ALA A 186 5.19 -0.42 -30.51
N MET A 187 4.46 0.62 -30.10
CA MET A 187 4.23 1.80 -30.93
C MET A 187 5.53 2.54 -31.27
N LEU A 188 6.45 2.68 -30.31
CA LEU A 188 7.76 3.30 -30.55
C LEU A 188 8.60 2.52 -31.57
N VAL A 189 8.56 1.19 -31.53
CA VAL A 189 9.24 0.35 -32.53
C VAL A 189 8.64 0.56 -33.92
N VAL A 190 7.31 0.58 -34.03
CA VAL A 190 6.62 0.84 -35.32
C VAL A 190 7.00 2.22 -35.86
N ILE A 191 7.01 3.24 -35.01
CA ILE A 191 7.47 4.60 -35.34
C ILE A 191 8.91 4.59 -35.86
N ALA A 192 9.82 3.92 -35.15
CA ALA A 192 11.23 3.86 -35.52
C ALA A 192 11.43 3.19 -36.88
N VAL A 193 10.68 2.12 -37.17
CA VAL A 193 10.71 1.43 -38.47
C VAL A 193 10.20 2.34 -39.59
N ILE A 194 9.06 3.02 -39.39
CA ILE A 194 8.48 3.95 -40.38
C ILE A 194 9.46 5.10 -40.66
N ALA A 195 10.03 5.69 -39.61
CA ALA A 195 11.02 6.74 -39.74
C ALA A 195 12.28 6.28 -40.50
N ALA A 196 12.79 5.08 -40.22
CA ALA A 196 13.92 4.49 -40.93
C ALA A 196 13.63 4.29 -42.43
N ILE A 197 12.44 3.77 -42.77
CA ILE A 197 12.01 3.61 -44.18
C ILE A 197 11.94 4.96 -44.88
N LEU A 198 11.37 5.98 -44.24
CA LEU A 198 11.27 7.33 -44.81
C LEU A 198 12.63 7.99 -45.02
N LEU A 199 13.59 7.79 -44.11
CA LEU A 199 14.94 8.32 -44.24
C LEU A 199 15.76 7.60 -45.32
N LEU A 200 15.60 6.29 -45.44
CA LEU A 200 16.26 5.48 -46.47
C LEU A 200 15.65 5.68 -47.86
N ALA A 201 14.38 6.07 -47.94
CA ALA A 201 13.71 6.50 -49.17
C ALA A 201 14.19 7.90 -49.61
N ARG A 202 15.47 7.96 -50.01
CA ARG A 202 16.12 9.16 -50.55
C ARG A 202 15.54 9.51 -51.92
N ASP A 203 15.09 10.75 -52.08
CA ASP A 203 14.87 11.37 -53.40
C ASP A 203 16.26 11.69 -53.99
N ASN A 204 16.57 11.21 -55.20
CA ASN A 204 17.78 11.58 -55.95
C ASN A 204 17.70 13.07 -56.38
N PRO A 205 18.54 13.98 -55.87
CA PRO A 205 18.50 15.39 -56.26
C PRO A 205 19.67 15.80 -57.18
N PHE A 206 20.22 14.90 -58.01
CA PHE A 206 21.53 15.12 -58.67
C PHE A 206 21.58 15.11 -60.20
N PHE A 207 20.47 15.21 -60.92
CA PHE A 207 20.54 15.50 -62.35
C PHE A 207 20.09 16.95 -62.62
N PRO A 208 21.03 17.90 -62.85
CA PRO A 208 20.65 19.16 -63.46
C PRO A 208 20.09 18.83 -64.84
N THR A 209 18.85 19.28 -65.10
CA THR A 209 18.31 19.33 -66.46
C THR A 209 19.16 20.32 -67.24
N GLU A 210 20.22 19.79 -67.87
CA GLU A 210 21.07 20.55 -68.75
C GLU A 210 20.22 21.06 -69.92
N LYS A 211 20.35 22.36 -70.17
CA LYS A 211 19.69 23.12 -71.23
C LYS A 211 19.82 22.42 -72.58
N LYS A 212 18.71 22.35 -73.32
CA LYS A 212 18.74 22.68 -74.74
C LYS A 212 17.87 23.90 -74.99
N ALA A 213 18.47 25.05 -74.73
CA ALA A 213 18.16 26.23 -75.51
C ALA A 213 19.00 26.15 -76.80
N LEU A 214 18.37 26.57 -77.90
CA LEU A 214 18.93 27.07 -79.15
C LEU A 214 18.99 26.13 -80.38
N LEU A 215 18.21 26.58 -81.38
CA LEU A 215 18.45 26.62 -82.84
C LEU A 215 18.38 25.26 -83.55
N ASN A 216 17.53 25.00 -84.55
CA ASN A 216 16.94 25.81 -85.61
C ASN A 216 15.57 25.21 -85.98
#